data_AF-A0A946FIV4-F1
#
_entry.id   AF-A0A946FIV4-F1
#
_cell.length_a   1.000
_cell.length_b   1.000
_cell.length_c   1.000
_cell.angle_alpha   90.00
_cell.angle_beta   90.00
_cell.angle_gamma   90.00
#
_symmetry.space_group_name_H-M   'P 1'
#
loop_
_entity.id
_entity.type
_entity.pdbx_description
1 polymer ?
#
loop_
_entity_poly.entity_id
_entity_poly.type
_entity_poly.pdbx_seq_one_letter_code
_entity_poly.pdbx_strand_id
1 'polypeptide(L)' 'EIPNDYEEIFREWSLFDPPDEWERDRNSLIEDVQGNKKPFIDYPEMVERVRDY' A
#
# COMPACT_ATOMS: atom_id res chain seq x y z
N GLU A 1 10.87 13.69 -0.45
CA GLU A 1 10.38 13.19 0.84
C GLU A 1 9.00 13.77 1.07
N ILE A 2 8.04 12.88 1.31
CA ILE A 2 6.77 13.28 1.89
C ILE A 2 7.06 13.83 3.30
N PRO A 3 6.48 14.98 3.72
CA PRO A 3 6.66 15.43 5.09
C PRO A 3 6.18 14.38 6.09
N ASN A 4 6.92 14.18 7.19
CA ASN A 4 6.67 13.11 8.17
C ASN A 4 5.21 13.05 8.66
N ASP A 5 4.56 14.21 8.83
CA ASP A 5 3.17 14.29 9.25
C ASP A 5 2.21 13.55 8.29
N TYR A 6 2.49 13.58 6.98
CA TYR A 6 1.68 12.86 5.99
C TYR A 6 2.00 11.37 5.95
N GLU A 7 3.25 10.97 6.20
CA GLU A 7 3.61 9.55 6.30
C GLU A 7 2.86 8.86 7.44
N GLU A 8 2.77 9.52 8.60
CA GLU A 8 2.01 9.01 9.75
C GLU A 8 0.52 8.90 9.43
N ILE A 9 -0.06 9.92 8.79
CA ILE A 9 -1.46 9.90 8.36
C ILE A 9 -1.75 8.75 7.39
N PHE A 10 -0.91 8.55 6.36
CA PHE A 10 -1.12 7.47 5.39
C PHE A 10 -0.98 6.08 6.00
N ARG A 11 -0.07 5.93 6.97
CA ARG A 11 0.09 4.71 7.75
C ARG A 11 -1.16 4.41 8.58
N GLU A 12 -1.67 5.39 9.32
CA GLU A 12 -2.89 5.24 10.11
C GLU A 12 -4.09 4.86 9.24
N TRP A 13 -4.26 5.54 8.09
CA TRP A 13 -5.34 5.23 7.14
C TRP A 13 -5.24 3.80 6.61
N SER A 14 -4.04 3.37 6.21
CA SER A 14 -3.84 2.02 5.68
C SER A 14 -4.06 0.91 6.72
N LEU A 15 -3.87 1.19 8.01
CA LEU A 15 -4.18 0.25 9.10
C LEU A 15 -5.67 0.22 9.41
N PHE A 16 -6.36 1.37 9.29
CA PHE A 16 -7.77 1.49 9.58
C PHE A 16 -8.65 0.85 8.48
N ASP A 17 -8.20 0.92 7.22
CA ASP A 17 -8.88 0.35 6.06
C ASP A 17 -7.94 -0.60 5.29
N PRO A 18 -7.88 -1.89 5.70
CA PRO A 18 -7.01 -2.85 5.04
C PRO A 18 -7.55 -3.22 3.64
N PRO A 19 -6.67 -3.61 2.70
CA PRO A 19 -7.08 -3.88 1.33
C PRO A 19 -8.19 -4.93 1.21
N ASP A 20 -9.18 -4.63 0.38
CA ASP A 20 -10.28 -5.54 0.08
C ASP A 20 -9.98 -6.51 -1.09
N GLU A 21 -10.94 -7.34 -1.47
CA GLU A 21 -10.78 -8.29 -2.59
C GLU A 21 -10.66 -7.57 -3.93
N TRP A 22 -11.43 -6.50 -4.14
CA TRP A 22 -11.41 -5.74 -5.38
C TRP A 22 -10.06 -5.05 -5.60
N GLU A 23 -9.46 -4.52 -4.55
CA GLU A 23 -8.13 -3.90 -4.61
C GLU A 23 -7.04 -4.92 -4.94
N ARG A 24 -7.14 -6.15 -4.41
CA ARG A 24 -6.22 -7.26 -4.75
C ARG A 24 -6.35 -7.69 -6.20
N ASP A 25 -7.58 -7.82 -6.69
CA ASP A 25 -7.86 -8.14 -8.10
C ASP A 25 -7.31 -7.05 -9.03
N ARG A 26 -7.55 -5.79 -8.69
CA ARG A 26 -7.00 -4.65 -9.42
C ARG A 26 -5.47 -4.66 -9.42
N ASN A 27 -4.82 -4.96 -8.29
CA ASN A 27 -3.36 -5.01 -8.18
C ASN A 27 -2.78 -6.11 -9.09
N SER A 28 -3.44 -7.26 -9.16
CA SER A 28 -3.07 -8.37 -10.06
C SER A 28 -3.17 -7.97 -11.53
N LEU A 29 -4.29 -7.35 -11.93
CA LEU A 29 -4.48 -6.88 -13.31
C LEU A 29 -3.46 -5.80 -13.71
N ILE A 30 -3.04 -4.97 -12.76
CA ILE A 30 -1.99 -3.97 -12.99
C ILE A 30 -0.63 -4.64 -13.17
N GLU A 31 -0.32 -5.67 -12.37
CA GLU A 31 0.91 -6.46 -12.50
C GLU A 31 1.03 -7.07 -13.89
N ASP A 32 -0.06 -7.63 -14.42
CA ASP A 32 -0.09 -8.21 -15.78
C ASP A 32 0.28 -7.20 -16.87
N VAL A 33 -0.03 -5.92 -16.66
CA VAL A 33 0.22 -4.84 -17.64
C VAL A 33 1.59 -4.17 -17.43
N GLN A 34 1.96 -3.88 -16.19
CA GLN A 34 3.16 -3.11 -15.86
C GLN A 34 4.38 -3.97 -15.55
N GLY A 35 4.18 -5.25 -15.19
CA GLY A 35 5.22 -6.15 -14.69
C GLY A 35 5.63 -5.89 -13.24
N ASN A 36 4.92 -5.01 -12.52
CA ASN A 36 5.12 -4.75 -11.11
C ASN A 36 3.80 -4.46 -10.40
N LYS A 37 3.78 -4.58 -9.08
CA LYS A 37 2.60 -4.39 -8.24
C LYS A 37 2.89 -3.55 -7.01
N LYS A 38 1.84 -3.05 -6.36
CA LYS A 38 1.96 -2.30 -5.11
C LYS A 38 2.04 -3.28 -3.94
N PRO A 39 3.20 -3.42 -3.24
CA PRO A 39 3.38 -4.45 -2.22
C PRO A 39 2.44 -4.31 -1.03
N PHE A 40 2.05 -3.07 -0.68
CA PHE A 40 1.15 -2.78 0.44
C PHE A 40 -0.29 -3.31 0.24
N ILE A 41 -0.68 -3.68 -0.98
CA ILE A 41 -2.00 -4.28 -1.23
C ILE A 41 -1.99 -5.79 -0.89
N ASP A 42 -0.89 -6.47 -1.21
CA ASP A 42 -0.74 -7.91 -0.96
C ASP A 42 -0.19 -8.21 0.44
N TYR A 43 0.63 -7.30 0.96
CA TYR A 43 1.31 -7.38 2.25
C TYR A 43 1.10 -6.09 3.06
N PRO A 44 -0.12 -5.85 3.59
CA PRO A 44 -0.43 -4.64 4.35
C PRO A 44 0.49 -4.43 5.56
N GLU A 45 1.03 -5.51 6.13
CA GLU A 45 1.98 -5.46 7.25
C GLU A 45 3.33 -4.82 6.90
N MET A 46 3.65 -4.68 5.60
CA MET A 46 4.86 -3.99 5.16
C MET A 46 4.82 -2.50 5.46
N VAL A 47 3.62 -1.91 5.61
CA VAL A 47 3.48 -0.49 5.96
C VAL A 47 4.30 -0.20 7.22
N GLU A 48 4.20 -1.03 8.26
CA GLU A 48 4.94 -0.92 9.53
C GLU A 48 6.48 -0.94 9.42
N ARG A 49 7.02 -1.46 8.30
CA ARG A 49 8.46 -1.67 8.12
C ARG A 49 9.13 -0.61 7.26
N VAL A 50 8.34 0.22 6.55
CA VAL A 50 8.85 1.29 5.70
C VAL A 50 8.97 2.57 6.53
N ARG A 51 10.07 3.30 6.34
CA ARG A 51 10.28 4.67 6.80
C ARG A 51 10.73 5.49 5.58
N ASP A 52 10.32 6.75 5.52
CA ASP A 52 10.64 7.71 4.47
C ASP A 52 9.92 7.39 3.13
N TYR A 53 8.62 7.71 3.05
CA TYR A 53 7.84 7.63 1.80
C TYR A 53 8.24 8.68 0.73
#